data_AF-A0AAP0J4F0-F1
#
_entry.id   AF-A0AAP0J4F0-F1
#
_cell.length_a   1.000
_cell.length_b   1.000
_cell.length_c   1.000
_cell.angle_alpha   90.00
_cell.angle_beta   90.00
_cell.angle_gamma   90.00
#
_symmetry.space_group_name_H-M   'P 1'
#
loop_
_entity.id
_entity.type
_entity.pdbx_description
1 polymer ?
#
loop_
_entity_poly.entity_id
_entity_poly.type
_entity_poly.pdbx_seq_one_letter_code
_entity_poly.pdbx_strand_id
1 'polypeptide(L)'
;MPNQYWADGVMTMVYVMNRMPSKVLEIQTPLQELSKFVTLPSVLIMQPKVFGCMAFAHIHKYQRTKVDPRATCYIFLGYGLHKKDIVVMIPPKGEPM
;
A
#
# COMPACT_ATOMS: atom_id res chain seq x y z
N MET A 1 -9.13 -12.46 7.33
CA MET A 1 -7.75 -12.20 6.84
C MET A 1 -6.84 -13.28 7.40
N PRO A 2 -6.10 -14.02 6.56
CA PRO A 2 -5.15 -15.04 7.03
C PRO A 2 -4.11 -14.47 8.00
N ASN A 3 -3.72 -15.22 9.03
CA ASN A 3 -2.77 -14.79 10.07
C ASN A 3 -1.41 -14.32 9.50
N GLN A 4 -1.01 -14.83 8.34
CA GLN A 4 0.25 -14.49 7.68
C GLN A 4 0.37 -13.01 7.25
N TYR A 5 -0.74 -12.28 7.09
CA TYR A 5 -0.73 -10.87 6.63
C TYR A 5 -0.93 -9.86 7.77
N TRP A 6 -0.94 -10.32 9.02
CA TRP A 6 -1.19 -9.45 10.17
C TRP A 6 -0.11 -8.37 10.30
N ALA A 7 1.16 -8.72 10.04
CA ALA A 7 2.27 -7.78 10.05
C ALA A 7 2.10 -6.66 9.01
N ASP A 8 1.66 -7.00 7.79
CA ASP A 8 1.39 -6.01 6.73
C ASP A 8 0.22 -5.08 7.10
N GLY A 9 -0.81 -5.62 7.74
CA GLY A 9 -1.93 -4.84 8.27
C GLY A 9 -1.50 -3.84 9.33
N VAL A 10 -0.71 -4.28 10.32
CA VAL A 10 -0.15 -3.41 11.37
C VAL A 10 0.76 -2.34 10.77
N MET A 11 1.62 -2.71 9.82
CA MET A 11 2.50 -1.76 9.13
C MET A 11 1.68 -0.69 8.39
N THR A 12 0.61 -1.08 7.69
CA THR A 12 -0.28 -0.15 6.99
C THR A 12 -1.03 0.76 7.97
N MET A 13 -1.45 0.24 9.12
CA MET A 13 -2.07 1.05 10.18
C MET A 13 -1.09 2.12 10.70
N VAL A 14 0.13 1.72 11.06
CA VAL A 14 1.18 2.65 11.54
C VAL A 14 1.52 3.68 10.46
N TYR A 15 1.57 3.25 9.20
CA TYR A 15 1.76 4.15 8.06
C TYR A 15 0.67 5.24 8.02
N VAL A 16 -0.61 4.87 8.12
CA VAL A 16 -1.70 5.86 8.13
C VAL A 16 -1.64 6.74 9.37
N MET A 17 -1.42 6.17 10.56
CA MET A 17 -1.34 6.93 11.82
C MET A 17 -0.27 8.01 11.81
N ASN A 18 0.91 7.73 11.24
CA ASN A 18 1.98 8.71 11.13
C ASN A 18 1.62 9.91 10.22
N ARG A 19 0.56 9.80 9.41
CA ARG A 19 0.06 10.86 8.51
C ARG A 19 -1.24 11.48 8.97
N MET A 20 -1.80 11.05 10.10
CA MET A 20 -2.98 11.69 10.66
C MET A 20 -2.55 12.91 11.48
N PRO A 21 -3.27 14.05 11.34
CA PRO A 21 -3.00 15.22 12.16
C PRO A 21 -3.28 14.89 13.63
N SER A 22 -2.36 15.28 14.51
CA SER A 22 -2.49 15.06 15.94
C SER A 22 -2.71 16.40 16.66
N LYS A 23 -3.67 16.43 17.59
CA LYS A 23 -3.90 17.62 18.44
C LYS A 23 -2.68 17.95 19.31
N VAL A 24 -1.93 16.93 19.73
CA VAL A 24 -0.73 17.09 20.56
C VAL A 24 0.39 17.80 19.77
N LEU A 25 0.38 17.69 18.44
CA LEU A 25 1.34 18.32 17.53
C LEU A 25 0.75 19.56 16.84
N GLU A 26 -0.20 20.25 17.48
CA GLU A 26 -0.83 21.46 16.92
C GLU A 26 -1.41 21.21 15.51
N ILE A 27 -2.07 20.06 15.30
CA ILE A 27 -2.68 19.64 14.02
C ILE A 27 -1.63 19.27 12.95
N GLN A 28 -0.34 19.20 13.29
CA GLN A 28 0.68 18.58 12.43
C GLN A 28 0.63 17.05 12.52
N THR A 29 1.14 16.39 11.49
CA THR A 29 1.28 14.92 11.47
C THR A 29 2.60 14.50 12.09
N PRO A 30 2.69 13.33 12.76
CA PRO A 30 3.96 12.81 13.26
C PRO A 30 5.05 12.71 12.19
N LEU A 31 4.68 12.35 10.95
CA LEU A 31 5.60 12.28 9.82
C LEU A 31 6.13 13.66 9.41
N GLN A 32 5.30 14.70 9.44
CA GLN A 32 5.74 16.08 9.18
C GLN A 32 6.71 16.55 10.25
N GLU A 33 6.42 16.28 11.53
CA GLU A 33 7.33 16.65 12.61
C GLU A 33 8.68 15.94 12.48
N LEU A 34 8.65 14.63 12.20
CA LEU A 34 9.86 13.84 11.97
C LEU A 34 10.69 14.36 10.78
N SER A 35 10.03 14.83 9.72
CA SER A 35 10.71 15.32 8.51
C SER A 35 11.61 16.55 8.75
N LYS A 36 11.43 17.25 9.88
CA LYS A 36 12.29 18.37 10.30
C LYS A 36 13.67 17.91 10.78
N PHE A 37 13.77 16.66 11.23
CA PHE A 37 14.98 16.11 11.84
C PHE A 37 15.69 15.09 10.94
N VAL A 38 14.95 14.43 10.04
CA VAL A 38 15.49 13.39 9.16
C VAL A 38 14.93 13.46 7.74
N THR A 39 15.76 13.07 6.77
CA THR A 39 15.31 12.89 5.38
C THR A 39 14.39 11.66 5.29
N LEU A 40 13.14 11.88 4.88
CA LEU A 40 12.17 10.80 4.78
C LEU A 40 12.48 9.84 3.60
N PRO A 41 12.47 8.51 3.82
CA PRO A 41 12.56 7.56 2.73
C PRO A 41 11.35 7.65 1.77
N SER A 42 11.58 7.36 0.49
CA SER A 42 10.57 7.52 -0.57
C SER A 42 9.27 6.74 -0.35
N VAL A 43 9.31 5.61 0.36
CA VAL A 43 8.13 4.84 0.75
C VAL A 43 7.18 5.69 1.60
N LEU A 44 7.71 6.62 2.40
CA LEU A 44 6.93 7.52 3.23
C LEU A 44 6.30 8.68 2.46
N ILE A 45 6.59 8.81 1.17
CA ILE A 45 6.03 9.85 0.30
C ILE A 45 4.87 9.29 -0.55
N MET A 46 4.63 7.97 -0.50
CA MET A 46 3.50 7.37 -1.21
C MET A 46 2.16 7.81 -0.63
N GLN A 47 1.13 7.83 -1.48
CA GLN A 47 -0.23 8.12 -1.03
C GLN A 47 -0.76 6.95 -0.17
N PRO A 48 -1.45 7.24 0.95
CA PRO A 48 -2.18 6.25 1.73
C PRO A 48 -3.16 5.44 0.86
N LYS A 49 -3.20 4.12 1.07
CA LYS A 49 -4.15 3.19 0.47
C LYS A 49 -4.84 2.38 1.56
N VAL A 50 -6.07 1.98 1.29
CA VAL A 50 -6.85 1.18 2.24
C VAL A 50 -6.34 -0.26 2.22
N PHE A 51 -5.94 -0.77 3.39
CA PHE A 51 -5.56 -2.18 3.54
C PHE A 51 -6.71 -3.09 3.09
N GLY A 52 -6.41 -4.10 2.28
CA GLY A 52 -7.40 -5.01 1.72
C GLY A 52 -8.14 -4.48 0.48
N CYS A 53 -7.81 -3.29 -0.02
CA CYS A 53 -8.47 -2.78 -1.23
C CYS A 53 -8.02 -3.52 -2.50
N MET A 54 -8.86 -3.51 -3.52
CA MET A 54 -8.47 -3.99 -4.85
C MET A 54 -7.35 -3.12 -5.44
N ALA A 55 -6.36 -3.78 -6.04
CA ALA A 55 -5.26 -3.16 -6.77
C ALA A 55 -5.13 -3.84 -8.14
N PHE A 56 -4.93 -3.06 -9.19
CA PHE A 56 -4.81 -3.57 -10.56
C PHE A 56 -3.40 -3.30 -11.08
N ALA A 57 -2.66 -4.35 -11.42
CA ALA A 57 -1.37 -4.22 -12.09
C ALA A 57 -1.58 -4.30 -13.60
N HIS A 58 -1.05 -3.33 -14.34
CA HIS A 58 -1.15 -3.31 -15.79
C HIS A 58 -0.36 -4.46 -16.43
N ILE A 59 -0.97 -5.17 -17.37
CA ILE A 59 -0.30 -6.19 -18.17
C ILE A 59 0.16 -5.54 -19.49
N HIS A 60 1.48 -5.56 -19.72
CA HIS A 60 2.06 -4.97 -20.92
C HIS A 60 1.56 -5.68 -22.19
N LYS A 61 1.46 -4.94 -23.30
CA LYS A 61 0.94 -5.45 -24.58
C LYS A 61 1.67 -6.69 -25.09
N TYR A 62 2.98 -6.82 -24.85
CA TYR A 62 3.75 -7.99 -25.30
C TYR A 62 3.46 -9.26 -24.49
N GLN A 63 2.79 -9.14 -23.33
CA GLN A 63 2.42 -10.26 -22.46
C GLN A 63 0.95 -10.67 -22.64
N ARG A 64 0.23 -10.09 -23.61
CA ARG A 64 -1.21 -10.31 -23.80
C ARG A 64 -1.61 -10.27 -25.26
N THR A 65 -2.53 -11.14 -25.66
CA THR A 65 -3.20 -11.11 -26.96
C THR A 65 -4.35 -10.08 -26.96
N LYS A 66 -5.04 -9.92 -28.11
CA LYS A 66 -6.13 -8.94 -28.26
C LYS A 66 -7.30 -9.19 -27.30
N VAL A 67 -7.52 -10.46 -26.91
CA VAL A 67 -8.63 -10.92 -26.07
C VAL A 67 -8.24 -11.08 -24.59
N ASP A 68 -6.96 -11.02 -24.28
CA ASP A 68 -6.48 -11.21 -22.91
C ASP A 68 -6.76 -9.97 -22.02
N PRO A 69 -6.92 -10.18 -20.70
CA PRO A 69 -7.08 -9.10 -19.73
C PRO A 69 -5.96 -8.04 -19.84
N ARG A 70 -6.32 -6.78 -19.57
CA ARG A 70 -5.37 -5.64 -19.59
C ARG A 70 -4.70 -5.39 -18.24
N ALA A 71 -5.21 -6.03 -17.19
CA ALA A 71 -4.71 -5.88 -15.82
C ALA A 71 -4.98 -7.16 -15.02
N THR A 72 -4.11 -7.42 -14.05
CA THR A 72 -4.31 -8.46 -13.03
C THR A 72 -4.85 -7.82 -11.76
N CYS A 73 -5.90 -8.41 -11.18
CA CYS A 73 -6.46 -7.98 -9.90
C CYS A 73 -5.67 -8.58 -8.73
N TYR A 74 -5.42 -7.75 -7.72
CA TYR A 74 -4.74 -8.09 -6.48
C TYR A 74 -5.46 -7.43 -5.29
N ILE A 75 -5.09 -7.85 -4.09
CA ILE A 75 -5.47 -7.21 -2.83
C ILE A 75 -4.24 -6.48 -2.28
N PHE A 76 -4.39 -5.19 -1.96
CA PHE A 76 -3.34 -4.38 -1.35
C PHE A 76 -3.10 -4.78 0.11
N LEU A 77 -1.85 -5.10 0.46
CA LEU A 77 -1.46 -5.46 1.82
C LEU A 77 -0.61 -4.39 2.50
N GLY A 78 0.12 -3.56 1.75
CA GLY A 78 0.93 -2.52 2.37
C GLY A 78 2.04 -2.00 1.46
N TYR A 79 3.04 -1.40 2.09
CA TYR A 79 4.15 -0.74 1.41
C TYR A 79 5.43 -1.57 1.55
N GLY A 80 6.14 -1.77 0.45
CA GLY A 80 7.42 -2.49 0.42
C GLY A 80 8.59 -1.65 0.94
N LEU A 81 9.68 -2.32 1.31
CA LEU A 81 10.87 -1.67 1.88
C LEU A 81 11.71 -0.90 0.83
N HIS A 82 11.58 -1.26 -0.45
CA HIS A 82 12.33 -0.64 -1.55
C HIS A 82 11.55 0.53 -2.20
N LYS A 83 12.23 1.29 -3.07
CA LYS A 83 11.69 2.54 -3.65
C LYS A 83 10.39 2.30 -4.44
N LYS A 84 9.27 2.75 -3.88
CA LYS A 84 7.90 2.74 -4.45
C LYS A 84 7.26 1.37 -4.65
N ASP A 85 7.63 0.40 -3.82
CA ASP A 85 7.03 -0.94 -3.88
C ASP A 85 5.75 -1.04 -3.04
N ILE A 86 4.84 -1.90 -3.48
CA ILE A 86 3.63 -2.28 -2.74
C ILE A 86 3.61 -3.79 -2.53
N VAL A 87 3.17 -4.21 -1.35
CA VAL A 87 2.94 -5.63 -1.04
C VAL A 87 1.50 -5.95 -1.45
N VAL A 88 1.33 -7.01 -2.24
CA VAL A 88 0.02 -7.41 -2.78
C VAL A 88 -0.18 -8.91 -2.67
N MET A 89 -1.44 -9.32 -2.49
CA MET A 89 -1.88 -10.72 -2.50
C MET A 89 -2.65 -11.03 -3.78
N ILE A 90 -2.39 -12.20 -4.37
CA ILE A 90 -3.22 -12.75 -5.45
C ILE A 90 -4.44 -13.42 -4.80
N PRO A 91 -5.68 -13.01 -5.11
CA PRO A 91 -6.86 -13.70 -4.61
C PRO A 91 -6.93 -15.13 -5.15
N PRO A 92 -7.41 -16.11 -4.36
CA PRO A 92 -7.58 -17.48 -4.82
C PRO A 92 -8.56 -17.55 -6.00
N LYS A 93 -8.25 -18.38 -7.00
CA LYS A 93 -9.13 -18.59 -8.17
C LYS A 93 -10.45 -19.23 -7.71
N GLY A 94 -11.57 -18.55 -7.92
CA GLY A 94 -12.91 -19.12 -7.75
C GLY A 94 -13.74 -18.54 -6.60
N GLU A 95 -13.20 -17.61 -5.80
CA GLU A 95 -14.03 -16.80 -4.91
C GLU A 95 -14.66 -15.64 -5.69
N PRO A 96 -15.99 -15.47 -5.66
CA PRO A 96 -16.58 -14.22 -6.13
C PRO A 96 -16.05 -13.08 -5.23
N MET A 97 -15.57 -12.01 -5.88
CA MET A 97 -15.24 -10.75 -5.22
C MET A 97 -16.51 -9.99 -4.86
#